data_AF-A0A7Y2IK92-F1
#
_entry.id   AF-A0A7Y2IK92-F1
#
_cell.length_a   1.000
_cell.length_b   1.000
_cell.length_c   1.000
_cell.angle_alpha   90.00
_cell.angle_beta   90.00
_cell.angle_gamma   90.00
#
_symmetry.space_group_name_H-M   'P 1'
#
loop_
_entity.id
_entity.type
_entity.pdbx_description
1 polymer ?
#
loop_
_entity_poly.entity_id
_entity_poly.type
_entity_poly.pdbx_seq_one_letter_code
_entity_poly.pdbx_strand_id
1 'polypeptide(L)'
;MDVDSMIVELDAALSAQRLIGGGDPAVDTAIGAVLGVLEPAIRAAAVNLAGQAAAEVAAQLPGRRVDVVMSGNDPTLVVSEEPKASDAWSDVEARVTLRLPDELKQTIETAAKDAGDSLNAHVVKLLGRHGVKRSGERLSGTIES
;
A
#
# COMPACT_ATOMS: atom_id res chain seq x y z
N MET A 1 9.24 -8.44 6.93
CA MET A 1 9.90 -9.67 6.42
C MET A 1 11.29 -9.24 6.01
N ASP A 2 12.34 -9.82 6.55
CA ASP A 2 13.73 -9.40 6.28
C ASP A 2 14.26 -10.15 5.05
N VAL A 3 14.00 -9.59 3.88
CA VAL A 3 14.31 -10.18 2.58
C VAL A 3 15.80 -10.06 2.29
N ASP A 4 16.45 -8.99 2.78
CA ASP A 4 17.89 -8.79 2.64
C ASP A 4 18.67 -9.89 3.35
N SER A 5 18.31 -10.24 4.60
CA SER A 5 18.93 -11.35 5.31
C SER A 5 18.73 -12.69 4.59
N MET A 6 17.54 -12.93 4.00
CA MET A 6 17.29 -14.15 3.21
C MET A 6 18.17 -14.24 1.96
N ILE A 7 18.41 -13.12 1.28
CA ILE A 7 19.29 -13.07 0.10
C ILE A 7 20.75 -13.31 0.51
N VAL A 8 21.20 -12.73 1.62
CA VAL A 8 22.55 -12.94 2.16
C VAL A 8 22.77 -14.40 2.55
N GLU A 9 21.82 -15.04 3.22
CA GLU A 9 21.90 -16.45 3.57
C GLU A 9 21.95 -17.34 2.32
N LEU A 10 21.17 -17.00 1.29
CA LEU A 10 21.16 -17.75 0.04
C LEU A 10 22.49 -17.62 -0.71
N ASP A 11 23.07 -16.42 -0.78
CA ASP A 11 24.39 -16.19 -1.36
C ASP A 11 25.48 -16.98 -0.62
N ALA A 12 25.44 -16.95 0.72
CA ALA A 12 26.37 -17.71 1.55
C ALA A 12 26.24 -19.23 1.32
N ALA A 13 25.00 -19.74 1.26
CA ALA A 13 24.73 -21.16 1.00
C ALA A 13 25.23 -21.61 -0.38
N LEU A 14 25.01 -20.80 -1.42
CA LEU A 14 25.47 -21.10 -2.78
C LEU A 14 26.99 -20.96 -2.92
N SER A 15 27.59 -19.98 -2.24
CA SER A 15 29.04 -19.81 -2.18
C SER A 15 29.74 -20.98 -1.51
N ALA A 16 29.13 -21.58 -0.47
CA ALA A 16 29.64 -22.80 0.14
C ALA A 16 29.67 -24.00 -0.83
N GLN A 17 28.73 -24.06 -1.78
CA GLN A 17 28.70 -25.12 -2.80
C GLN A 17 29.79 -24.96 -3.87
N ARG A 18 30.20 -23.71 -4.18
CA ARG A 18 31.30 -23.44 -5.13
C ARG A 18 32.63 -24.04 -4.68
N LEU A 19 32.89 -24.03 -3.38
CA LEU A 19 34.08 -24.62 -2.76
C LEU A 19 34.13 -26.15 -2.92
N ILE A 20 32.97 -26.80 -2.98
CA ILE A 20 32.86 -28.26 -3.18
C ILE A 20 33.03 -28.62 -4.66
N GLY A 21 32.62 -27.74 -5.58
CA GLY A 21 32.67 -27.92 -7.03
C GLY A 21 34.06 -27.83 -7.68
N GLY A 22 35.13 -27.69 -6.90
CA GLY A 22 36.51 -27.71 -7.41
C GLY A 22 37.00 -26.42 -8.08
N GLY A 23 36.26 -25.31 -7.98
CA GLY A 23 36.72 -23.98 -8.42
C GLY A 23 36.72 -23.77 -9.94
N ASP A 24 35.84 -24.44 -10.69
CA ASP A 24 35.68 -24.20 -12.12
C ASP A 24 35.13 -22.77 -12.39
N PRO A 25 35.87 -21.90 -13.10
CA PRO A 25 35.44 -20.53 -13.39
C PRO A 25 34.14 -20.46 -14.22
N ALA A 26 33.82 -21.49 -15.01
CA ALA A 26 32.56 -21.54 -15.75
C ALA A 26 31.36 -21.77 -14.80
N VAL A 27 31.53 -22.61 -13.78
CA VAL A 27 30.53 -22.86 -12.73
C VAL A 27 30.30 -21.60 -11.90
N ASP A 28 31.38 -20.92 -11.54
CA ASP A 28 31.34 -19.66 -10.81
C ASP A 28 30.58 -18.55 -11.57
N THR A 29 30.83 -18.45 -12.88
CA THR A 29 30.13 -17.50 -13.75
C THR A 29 28.64 -17.83 -13.85
N ALA A 30 28.30 -19.11 -13.99
CA ALA A 30 26.91 -19.56 -14.07
C ALA A 30 26.15 -19.28 -12.77
N ILE A 31 26.76 -19.54 -11.60
CA ILE A 31 26.15 -19.25 -10.29
C ILE A 31 25.92 -17.75 -10.10
N GLY A 32 26.91 -16.91 -10.46
CA GLY A 32 26.74 -15.46 -10.40
C GLY A 32 25.59 -14.96 -11.28
N ALA A 33 25.43 -15.51 -12.48
CA ALA A 33 24.31 -15.18 -13.36
C ALA A 33 22.95 -15.59 -12.77
N VAL A 34 22.87 -16.78 -12.15
CA VAL A 34 21.64 -17.24 -11.48
C VAL A 34 21.29 -16.34 -10.30
N LEU A 35 22.27 -16.01 -9.45
CA LEU A 35 22.07 -15.11 -8.31
C LEU A 35 21.53 -13.74 -8.75
N GLY A 36 22.09 -13.17 -9.82
CA GLY A 36 21.64 -11.88 -10.37
C GLY A 36 20.18 -11.89 -10.85
N VAL A 37 19.64 -13.03 -11.27
CA VAL A 37 18.23 -13.17 -11.66
C VAL A 37 17.35 -13.53 -10.47
N LEU A 38 17.89 -14.27 -9.50
CA LEU A 38 17.12 -14.81 -8.39
C LEU A 38 16.80 -13.77 -7.33
N GLU A 39 17.70 -12.81 -7.09
CA GLU A 39 17.46 -11.72 -6.14
C GLU A 39 16.15 -10.94 -6.44
N PRO A 40 15.95 -10.35 -7.64
CA PRO A 40 14.71 -9.64 -7.94
C PRO A 40 13.48 -10.56 -7.92
N ALA A 41 13.62 -11.84 -8.28
CA ALA A 41 12.54 -12.82 -8.21
C ALA A 41 12.11 -13.13 -6.76
N ILE A 42 13.06 -13.29 -5.84
CA ILE A 42 12.79 -13.50 -4.41
C ILE A 42 12.09 -12.28 -3.82
N ARG A 43 12.55 -11.07 -4.14
CA ARG A 43 11.91 -9.83 -3.67
C ARG A 43 10.46 -9.73 -4.14
N ALA A 44 10.21 -10.02 -5.42
CA ALA A 44 8.85 -10.04 -5.95
C ALA A 44 7.97 -11.10 -5.25
N ALA A 45 8.53 -12.29 -4.99
CA ALA A 45 7.83 -13.35 -4.26
C ALA A 45 7.48 -12.93 -2.82
N ALA A 46 8.41 -12.26 -2.11
CA ALA A 46 8.20 -11.76 -0.75
C ALA A 46 7.06 -10.73 -0.70
N VAL A 47 6.98 -9.81 -1.67
CA VAL A 47 5.88 -8.82 -1.75
C VAL A 47 4.54 -9.51 -2.02
N ASN A 48 4.50 -10.47 -2.95
CA ASN A 48 3.27 -11.22 -3.24
C ASN A 48 2.79 -12.02 -2.02
N LEU A 49 3.70 -12.68 -1.31
CA LEU A 49 3.40 -13.42 -0.09
C LEU A 49 2.91 -12.49 1.03
N ALA A 50 3.54 -11.34 1.22
CA ALA A 50 3.09 -10.33 2.18
C ALA A 50 1.69 -9.79 1.84
N GLY A 51 1.38 -9.60 0.55
CA GLY A 51 0.05 -9.21 0.10
C GLY A 51 -1.02 -10.26 0.40
N GLN A 52 -0.73 -11.54 0.14
CA GLN A 52 -1.63 -12.63 0.49
C GLN A 52 -1.86 -12.73 2.01
N ALA A 53 -0.77 -12.64 2.80
CA ALA A 53 -0.85 -12.63 4.25
C ALA A 53 -1.67 -11.43 4.77
N ALA A 54 -1.48 -10.23 4.19
CA ALA A 54 -2.25 -9.06 4.57
C ALA A 54 -3.76 -9.25 4.32
N ALA A 55 -4.14 -9.86 3.19
CA ALA A 55 -5.55 -10.16 2.90
C ALA A 55 -6.15 -11.17 3.88
N GLU A 56 -5.39 -12.21 4.23
CA GLU A 56 -5.81 -13.22 5.21
C GLU A 56 -5.98 -12.61 6.62
N VAL A 57 -5.02 -11.80 7.05
CA VAL A 57 -5.07 -11.11 8.35
C VAL A 57 -6.20 -10.08 8.38
N ALA A 58 -6.42 -9.33 7.29
CA ALA A 58 -7.53 -8.38 7.18
C ALA A 58 -8.89 -9.08 7.31
N ALA A 59 -9.07 -10.26 6.71
CA ALA A 59 -10.30 -11.04 6.81
C ALA A 59 -10.61 -11.49 8.26
N GLN A 60 -9.59 -11.59 9.11
CA GLN A 60 -9.71 -11.99 10.52
C GLN A 60 -9.86 -10.79 11.48
N LEU A 61 -9.64 -9.55 11.00
CA LEU A 61 -9.64 -8.33 11.81
C LEU A 61 -10.73 -7.35 11.33
N PRO A 62 -12.01 -7.57 11.66
CA PRO A 62 -13.08 -6.66 11.25
C PRO A 62 -12.89 -5.24 11.80
N GLY A 63 -13.10 -4.23 10.95
CA GLY A 63 -12.93 -2.81 11.31
C GLY A 63 -11.48 -2.36 11.42
N ARG A 64 -10.53 -3.18 10.99
CA ARG A 64 -9.12 -2.83 10.82
C ARG A 64 -8.75 -2.93 9.34
N ARG A 65 -7.91 -2.02 8.88
CA ARG A 65 -7.25 -2.11 7.58
C ARG A 65 -5.84 -2.67 7.79
N VAL A 66 -5.44 -3.62 6.95
CA VAL A 66 -4.09 -4.16 6.94
C VAL A 66 -3.44 -3.78 5.61
N ASP A 67 -2.39 -2.98 5.68
CA ASP A 67 -1.64 -2.52 4.52
C ASP A 67 -0.25 -3.16 4.50
N VAL A 68 0.32 -3.35 3.31
CA VAL A 68 1.73 -3.72 3.14
C VAL A 68 2.51 -2.45 2.82
N VAL A 69 3.43 -2.09 3.72
CA VAL A 69 4.31 -0.94 3.59
C VAL A 69 5.73 -1.42 3.33
N MET A 70 6.41 -0.79 2.38
CA MET A 70 7.82 -1.05 2.10
C MET A 70 8.68 -0.22 3.05
N SER A 71 9.54 -0.87 3.82
CA SER A 71 10.61 -0.22 4.58
C SER A 71 11.93 -0.54 3.90
N GLY A 72 12.44 0.40 3.10
CA GLY A 72 13.51 0.08 2.16
C GLY A 72 13.02 -0.95 1.14
N ASN A 73 13.60 -2.15 1.17
CA ASN A 73 13.25 -3.24 0.26
C ASN A 73 12.43 -4.37 0.93
N ASP A 74 12.10 -4.19 2.19
CA ASP A 74 11.42 -5.19 3.01
C ASP A 74 9.93 -4.89 3.15
N PRO A 75 9.03 -5.84 2.77
CA PRO A 75 7.61 -5.68 2.99
C PRO A 75 7.28 -5.91 4.47
N THR A 76 6.50 -4.98 5.02
CA THR A 76 6.04 -5.00 6.41
C THR A 76 4.53 -4.78 6.47
N LEU A 77 3.83 -5.58 7.27
CA LEU A 77 2.39 -5.43 7.48
C LEU A 77 2.12 -4.38 8.55
N VAL A 78 1.29 -3.41 8.23
CA VAL A 78 0.85 -2.37 9.15
C VAL A 78 -0.66 -2.47 9.31
N VAL A 79 -1.10 -2.64 10.56
CA VAL A 79 -2.52 -2.65 10.90
C VAL A 79 -2.91 -1.25 11.36
N SER A 80 -3.93 -0.69 10.70
CA SER A 80 -4.53 0.58 11.07
C SER A 80 -6.01 0.39 11.35
N GLU A 81 -6.62 1.35 12.04
CA GLU A 81 -8.08 1.38 12.11
C GLU A 81 -8.62 1.59 10.71
N GLU A 82 -9.59 0.77 10.31
CA GLU A 82 -10.29 1.08 9.07
C GLU A 82 -10.98 2.42 9.29
N PRO A 83 -10.76 3.42 8.41
CA PRO A 83 -11.41 4.70 8.57
C PRO A 83 -12.91 4.44 8.46
N LYS A 84 -13.58 4.33 9.60
CA LYS A 84 -15.01 4.56 9.68
C LYS A 84 -15.21 5.89 8.97
N ALA A 85 -16.06 5.92 7.95
CA ALA A 85 -16.62 7.18 7.48
C ALA A 85 -17.16 7.84 8.75
N SER A 86 -16.40 8.77 9.30
CA SER A 86 -16.56 9.09 10.69
C SER A 86 -17.83 9.91 10.78
N ASP A 87 -18.74 9.48 11.64
CA ASP A 87 -19.73 10.37 12.22
C ASP A 87 -19.03 11.48 13.05
N ALA A 88 -17.70 11.59 13.06
CA ALA A 88 -16.96 12.72 13.63
C ALA A 88 -17.19 14.03 12.87
N TRP A 89 -17.80 13.98 11.68
CA TRP A 89 -18.37 15.15 11.01
C TRP A 89 -19.79 15.49 11.48
N SER A 90 -20.45 14.63 12.27
CA SER A 90 -21.82 14.88 12.74
C SER A 90 -21.92 16.04 13.73
N ASP A 91 -20.83 16.38 14.42
CA ASP A 91 -20.82 17.42 15.46
C ASP A 91 -20.15 18.73 15.00
N VAL A 92 -19.61 18.78 13.77
CA VAL A 92 -19.05 20.01 13.17
C VAL A 92 -19.73 20.25 11.83
N GLU A 93 -20.89 20.91 11.86
CA GLU A 93 -21.65 21.28 10.66
C GLU A 93 -20.95 22.43 9.91
N ALA A 94 -20.15 22.10 8.90
CA ALA A 94 -19.62 23.08 7.96
C ALA A 94 -20.64 23.34 6.83
N ARG A 95 -21.12 24.58 6.71
CA ARG A 95 -21.98 25.03 5.60
C ARG A 95 -21.14 25.50 4.42
N VAL A 96 -21.40 24.96 3.22
CA VAL A 96 -20.75 25.36 1.96
C VAL A 96 -21.82 25.73 0.94
N THR A 97 -21.71 26.92 0.34
CA THR A 97 -22.59 27.37 -0.76
C THR A 97 -21.83 27.27 -2.08
N LEU A 98 -22.33 26.45 -3.00
CA LEU A 98 -21.72 26.23 -4.33
C LEU A 98 -22.62 26.83 -5.41
N ARG A 99 -22.00 27.41 -6.44
CA ARG A 99 -22.69 27.78 -7.69
C ARG A 99 -22.34 26.75 -8.75
N LEU A 100 -23.32 25.95 -9.13
CA LEU A 100 -23.16 24.90 -10.13
C LEU A 100 -23.80 25.35 -11.44
N PRO A 101 -23.24 24.98 -12.61
CA PRO A 101 -23.96 25.04 -13.87
C PRO A 101 -25.25 24.20 -13.80
N ASP A 102 -26.30 24.65 -14.49
CA ASP A 102 -27.63 24.00 -14.44
C ASP A 102 -27.59 22.52 -14.88
N GLU A 103 -26.82 22.21 -15.91
CA GLU A 103 -26.65 20.84 -16.42
C GLU A 103 -26.04 19.91 -15.36
N LEU A 104 -25.06 20.40 -14.59
CA LEU A 104 -24.41 19.63 -13.54
C LEU A 104 -25.37 19.38 -12.37
N LYS A 105 -26.16 20.39 -11.98
CA LYS A 105 -27.18 20.24 -10.94
C LYS A 105 -28.21 19.16 -11.32
N GLN A 106 -28.75 19.19 -12.53
CA GLN A 106 -29.74 18.21 -13.00
C GLN A 106 -29.19 16.78 -13.04
N THR A 107 -27.92 16.64 -13.46
CA THR A 107 -27.24 15.34 -13.51
C THR A 107 -27.12 14.73 -12.11
N ILE A 108 -26.70 15.52 -11.11
CA ILE A 108 -26.54 15.05 -9.73
C ILE A 108 -27.90 14.76 -9.09
N GLU A 109 -28.94 15.57 -9.34
CA GLU A 109 -30.29 15.32 -8.84
C GLU A 109 -30.88 14.00 -9.37
N THR A 110 -30.64 13.70 -10.65
CA THR A 110 -31.08 12.45 -11.27
C THR A 110 -30.34 11.26 -10.66
N ALA A 111 -29.01 11.34 -10.54
CA ALA A 111 -28.20 10.29 -9.93
C ALA A 111 -28.54 10.05 -8.45
N ALA A 112 -28.87 11.11 -7.70
CA ALA A 112 -29.33 11.01 -6.32
C ALA A 112 -30.68 10.27 -6.24
N LYS A 113 -31.62 10.61 -7.13
CA LYS A 113 -32.94 9.97 -7.21
C LYS A 113 -32.84 8.49 -7.57
N ASP A 114 -32.00 8.14 -8.54
CA ASP A 114 -31.77 6.74 -8.94
C ASP A 114 -31.13 5.93 -7.82
N ALA A 115 -30.30 6.57 -6.99
CA ALA A 115 -29.69 5.97 -5.80
C ALA A 115 -30.62 5.93 -4.57
N GLY A 116 -31.81 6.56 -4.62
CA GLY A 116 -32.70 6.69 -3.47
C GLY A 116 -32.19 7.62 -2.37
N ASP A 117 -31.20 8.47 -2.68
CA ASP A 117 -30.54 9.39 -1.75
C ASP A 117 -31.09 10.82 -1.91
N SER A 118 -30.99 11.64 -0.86
CA SER A 118 -31.15 13.10 -1.02
C SER A 118 -29.97 13.68 -1.80
N LEU A 119 -30.18 14.80 -2.49
CA LEU A 119 -29.09 15.50 -3.19
C LEU A 119 -27.89 15.76 -2.27
N ASN A 120 -28.13 16.23 -1.04
CA ASN A 120 -27.09 16.48 -0.06
C ASN A 120 -26.33 15.19 0.32
N ALA A 121 -27.04 14.09 0.61
CA ALA A 121 -26.42 12.81 0.94
C ALA A 121 -25.58 12.29 -0.23
N HIS A 122 -26.09 12.42 -1.45
CA HIS A 122 -25.38 11.99 -2.66
C HIS A 122 -24.11 12.82 -2.92
N VAL A 123 -24.18 14.15 -2.77
CA VAL A 123 -23.01 15.05 -2.88
C VAL A 123 -21.97 14.73 -1.82
N VAL A 124 -22.37 14.54 -0.56
CA VAL A 124 -21.45 14.18 0.53
C VAL A 124 -20.76 12.85 0.24
N LYS A 125 -21.49 11.84 -0.27
CA LYS A 125 -20.92 10.54 -0.66
C LYS A 125 -19.93 10.65 -1.81
N LEU A 126 -20.24 11.47 -2.83
CA LEU A 126 -19.33 11.73 -3.96
C LEU A 126 -18.06 12.44 -3.49
N LEU A 127 -18.19 13.45 -2.62
CA LEU A 127 -17.05 14.15 -2.04
C LEU A 127 -16.23 13.24 -1.11
N GLY A 128 -16.87 12.38 -0.31
CA GLY A 128 -16.17 11.40 0.53
C GLY A 128 -15.40 10.34 -0.27
N ARG A 129 -15.83 10.03 -1.49
CA ARG A 129 -15.08 9.17 -2.42
C ARG A 129 -13.87 9.87 -3.04
N HIS A 130 -13.88 11.20 -3.15
CA HIS A 130 -12.87 11.97 -3.89
C HIS A 130 -11.98 12.88 -3.01
N GLY A 131 -12.36 13.19 -1.76
CA GLY A 131 -11.58 13.95 -0.78
C GLY A 131 -11.12 13.03 0.35
N VAL A 132 -9.90 13.10 0.89
CA VAL A 132 -8.83 14.10 0.82
C VAL A 132 -7.49 13.35 0.84
N LYS A 133 -6.62 13.55 -0.16
CA LYS A 133 -5.18 13.31 0.03
C LYS A 133 -4.71 14.34 1.06
N ARG A 134 -4.35 13.89 2.27
CA ARG A 134 -3.61 14.72 3.22
C ARG A 134 -2.28 15.07 2.56
N SER A 135 -2.17 16.26 1.98
CA SER A 135 -0.87 16.84 1.65
C SER A 135 -0.18 17.19 2.97
N GLY A 136 0.34 16.16 3.63
CA GLY A 136 1.23 16.28 4.78
C GLY A 136 2.61 16.61 4.25
N GLU A 137 2.84 17.89 3.98
CA GLU A 137 4.16 18.45 3.72
C GLU A 137 5.03 18.23 4.98
N ARG A 138 5.86 17.18 4.98
CA ARG A 138 6.90 16.98 5.99
C ARG A 138 8.04 17.93 5.67
N LEU A 139 7.95 19.17 6.12
CA LEU A 139 9.11 20.05 6.29
C LEU A 139 9.99 19.44 7.39
N SER A 140 10.92 18.57 6.98
CA SER A 140 12.01 18.10 7.82
C SER A 140 13.02 19.25 7.97
N GLY A 141 12.79 20.12 8.95
CA GLY A 141 13.79 21.07 9.40
C GLY A 141 14.84 20.32 10.23
N THR A 142 16.03 20.16 9.65
CA THR A 142 17.25 19.78 10.38
C THR A 142 17.50 20.83 11.46
N ILE A 143 17.54 20.41 12.72
CA ILE A 143 18.11 21.22 13.80
C ILE A 143 19.50 20.65 14.04
N GLU A 144 20.50 21.35 13.51
CA GLU A 144 21.88 21.22 13.94
C GLU A 144 22.04 21.91 15.31
N SER A 145 22.65 21.21 16.27
CA SER A 145 23.53 21.76 17.31
C SER A 145 24.30 20.62 17.98
#